data_AF-A0A6M0AW94-F1
#
_entry.id   AF-A0A6M0AW94-F1
#
_cell.length_a   1.000
_cell.length_b   1.000
_cell.length_c   1.000
_cell.angle_alpha   90.00
_cell.angle_beta   90.00
_cell.angle_gamma   90.00
#
_symmetry.space_group_name_H-M   'P 1'
#
loop_
_entity.id
_entity.type
_entity.pdbx_description
1 polymer ?
#
loop_
_entity_poly.entity_id
_entity_poly.type
_entity_poly.pdbx_seq_one_letter_code
_entity_poly.pdbx_strand_id
1 'polypeptide(L)'
;MSPPAPLTRLSQGQLNVLETCPRKFQHIYFDQLGTPVSPEQQERLTWGSRFHLLMQQRELGLPVTSLVEEDTQLDYWLTGLVNAAPELSNPEP
;
A
#
# COMPACT_ATOMS: atom_id res chain seq x y z
N MET A 1 30.06 -1.59 -27.73
CA MET A 1 28.65 -1.79 -27.33
C MET A 1 28.30 -0.71 -26.32
N SER A 2 27.31 0.13 -26.58
CA SER A 2 26.78 1.04 -25.54
C SER A 2 25.92 0.25 -24.55
N PRO A 3 25.90 0.60 -23.25
CA PRO A 3 25.02 -0.05 -22.29
C PRO A 3 23.55 0.21 -22.64
N PRO A 4 22.64 -0.75 -22.38
CA PRO A 4 21.22 -0.53 -22.57
C PRO A 4 20.74 0.60 -21.67
N ALA A 5 19.83 1.43 -22.19
CA ALA A 5 19.21 2.48 -21.38
C ALA A 5 18.49 1.85 -20.17
N PRO A 6 18.55 2.50 -18.99
CA PRO A 6 17.88 1.99 -17.81
C PRO A 6 16.36 1.90 -18.02
N LEU A 7 15.78 0.77 -17.68
CA LEU A 7 14.33 0.57 -17.73
C LEU A 7 13.66 1.36 -16.60
N THR A 8 12.81 2.32 -16.96
CA THR A 8 11.96 3.03 -15.99
C THR A 8 10.88 2.08 -15.49
N ARG A 9 10.89 1.77 -14.19
CA ARG A 9 9.81 0.99 -13.56
C ARG A 9 8.66 1.92 -13.21
N LEU A 10 7.45 1.55 -13.66
CA LEU A 10 6.22 2.23 -13.29
C LEU A 10 5.38 1.31 -12.39
N SER A 11 4.82 1.87 -11.32
CA SER A 11 3.81 1.18 -10.52
C SER A 11 2.49 1.06 -11.29
N GLN A 12 1.60 0.15 -10.89
CA GLN A 12 0.28 0.04 -11.51
C GLN A 12 -0.52 1.35 -11.38
N GLY A 13 -0.40 2.05 -10.25
CA GLY A 13 -1.03 3.36 -10.07
C GLY A 13 -0.51 4.41 -11.07
N GLN A 14 0.80 4.42 -11.31
CA GLN A 14 1.42 5.27 -12.33
C GLN A 14 0.92 4.93 -13.75
N LEU A 15 0.80 3.64 -14.08
CA LEU A 15 0.26 3.19 -15.37
C LEU A 15 -1.21 3.61 -15.55
N ASN A 16 -2.04 3.46 -14.52
CA ASN A 16 -3.44 3.88 -14.58
C ASN A 16 -3.57 5.39 -14.86
N VAL A 17 -2.71 6.22 -14.25
CA VAL A 17 -2.69 7.67 -14.52
C VAL A 17 -2.23 7.96 -15.95
N LEU A 18 -1.20 7.27 -16.44
CA LEU A 18 -0.70 7.40 -17.80
C LEU A 18 -1.78 7.05 -18.83
N GLU A 19 -2.47 5.92 -18.63
CA GLU A 19 -3.55 5.46 -19.50
C GLU A 19 -4.74 6.44 -19.48
N THR A 20 -5.13 6.92 -18.29
CA THR A 20 -6.28 7.83 -18.14
C THR A 20 -5.98 9.23 -18.70
N CYS A 21 -4.80 9.78 -18.43
CA CYS A 21 -4.40 11.11 -18.90
C CYS A 21 -2.87 11.26 -18.92
N PRO A 22 -2.22 11.09 -20.10
CA PRO A 22 -0.77 11.22 -20.23
C PRO A 22 -0.21 12.57 -19.79
N ARG A 23 -0.96 13.66 -20.04
CA ARG A 23 -0.55 15.00 -19.60
C ARG A 23 -0.53 15.13 -18.07
N LYS A 24 -1.51 14.53 -17.39
CA LYS A 24 -1.54 14.49 -15.92
C LYS A 24 -0.39 13.66 -15.38
N PHE A 25 -0.07 12.52 -16.01
CA PHE A 25 1.10 11.72 -15.65
C PHE A 25 2.39 12.54 -15.70
N GLN A 26 2.64 13.25 -16.81
CA GLN A 26 3.81 14.11 -16.94
C GLN A 26 3.86 15.17 -15.83
N HIS A 27 2.76 15.91 -15.62
CA HIS A 27 2.72 16.96 -14.61
C HIS A 27 3.02 16.44 -13.20
N ILE A 28 2.48 15.26 -12.83
CA ILE A 28 2.66 14.69 -11.50
C ILE A 28 4.08 14.13 -11.33
N TYR A 29 4.56 13.31 -12.27
CA TYR A 29 5.75 12.49 -12.06
C TYR A 29 7.04 13.04 -12.69
N PHE A 30 6.95 13.85 -13.75
CA PHE A 30 8.12 14.48 -14.37
C PHE A 30 8.27 15.94 -13.93
N ASP A 31 7.20 16.72 -14.00
CA ASP A 31 7.25 18.15 -13.68
C ASP A 31 7.15 18.41 -12.16
N GLN A 32 6.78 17.38 -11.38
CA GLN A 32 6.59 17.45 -9.92
C GLN A 32 5.56 18.51 -9.48
N LEU A 33 4.57 18.77 -10.34
CA LEU A 33 3.48 19.73 -10.13
C LEU A 33 2.19 19.06 -9.62
N GLY A 34 2.33 17.91 -8.96
CA GLY A 34 1.21 17.23 -8.32
C GLY A 34 0.61 18.07 -7.19
N THR A 35 -0.72 18.06 -7.06
CA THR A 35 -1.37 18.64 -5.89
C THR A 35 -1.11 17.76 -4.67
N PRO A 36 -0.81 18.33 -3.49
CA PRO A 36 -0.71 17.57 -2.27
C PRO A 36 -1.99 16.76 -2.02
N VAL A 37 -1.82 15.53 -1.56
CA VAL A 37 -2.94 14.71 -1.10
C VAL A 37 -3.60 15.42 0.09
N SER A 38 -4.93 15.40 0.19
CA SER A 38 -5.60 15.97 1.36
C SER A 38 -5.16 15.23 2.63
N PRO A 39 -5.11 15.88 3.80
CA PRO A 39 -4.71 15.21 5.04
C PRO A 39 -5.53 13.94 5.34
N GLU A 40 -6.84 14.00 5.11
CA GLU A 40 -7.74 12.84 5.28
C GLU A 40 -7.41 11.69 4.32
N GLN A 41 -7.13 12.00 3.05
CA GLN A 41 -6.74 10.96 2.10
C GLN A 41 -5.36 10.39 2.44
N GLN A 42 -4.42 11.22 2.90
CA GLN A 42 -3.11 10.76 3.35
C GLN A 42 -3.23 9.83 4.55
N GLU A 43 -4.09 10.17 5.52
CA GLU A 43 -4.38 9.32 6.68
C GLU A 43 -4.92 7.96 6.25
N ARG A 44 -5.91 7.92 5.35
CA ARG A 44 -6.47 6.67 4.81
C ARG A 44 -5.42 5.81 4.10
N LEU A 45 -4.51 6.42 3.34
CA LEU A 45 -3.41 5.71 2.67
C LEU A 45 -2.42 5.14 3.68
N THR A 46 -2.10 5.90 4.72
CA THR A 46 -1.23 5.44 5.82
C THR A 46 -1.85 4.24 6.52
N TRP A 47 -3.15 4.30 6.84
CA TRP A 47 -3.88 3.18 7.45
C TRP A 47 -3.89 1.94 6.57
N GLY A 48 -4.23 2.09 5.28
CA GLY A 48 -4.22 0.97 4.34
C GLY A 48 -2.84 0.32 4.22
N SER A 49 -1.78 1.13 4.19
CA SER A 49 -0.40 0.61 4.11
C SER A 49 0.00 -0.15 5.38
N ARG A 50 -0.33 0.38 6.57
CA ARG A 50 -0.08 -0.30 7.85
C ARG A 50 -0.83 -1.62 7.95
N PHE A 51 -2.11 -1.64 7.55
CA PHE A 51 -2.92 -2.86 7.55
C PHE A 51 -2.39 -3.91 6.56
N HIS A 52 -1.98 -3.51 5.35
CA HIS A 52 -1.36 -4.43 4.40
C HIS A 52 -0.07 -5.04 4.93
N LEU A 53 0.78 -4.26 5.59
CA LEU A 53 2.00 -4.77 6.22
C LEU A 53 1.70 -5.80 7.32
N LEU A 54 0.72 -5.51 8.18
CA LEU A 54 0.28 -6.43 9.22
C LEU A 54 -0.16 -7.77 8.62
N MET A 55 -0.99 -7.73 7.58
CA MET A 55 -1.48 -8.94 6.91
C MET A 55 -0.32 -9.72 6.27
N GLN A 56 0.61 -9.01 5.62
CA GLN A 56 1.78 -9.63 5.00
C GLN A 56 2.69 -10.32 6.04
N GLN A 57 2.96 -9.67 7.16
CA GLN A 57 3.78 -10.26 8.22
C GLN A 57 3.12 -11.50 8.81
N ARG A 58 1.81 -11.44 9.05
CA ARG A 58 1.03 -12.56 9.56
C ARG A 58 1.08 -13.77 8.62
N GLU A 59 0.90 -13.54 7.31
CA GLU A 59 0.99 -14.59 6.29
C GLU A 59 2.38 -15.24 6.26
N LEU A 60 3.44 -14.45 6.46
CA LEU A 60 4.81 -14.94 6.51
C LEU A 60 5.20 -15.54 7.87
N GLY A 61 4.28 -15.65 8.83
CA GLY A 61 4.56 -16.10 10.20
C GLY A 61 5.50 -15.18 10.99
N LEU A 62 5.65 -13.92 10.58
CA LEU A 62 6.49 -12.93 11.24
C LEU A 62 5.76 -12.30 12.45
N PRO A 63 6.49 -11.85 13.49
CA PRO A 63 5.88 -11.17 14.63
C PRO A 63 5.13 -9.91 14.19
N VAL A 64 3.87 -9.78 14.62
CA VAL A 64 3.02 -8.59 14.36
C VAL A 64 2.78 -7.74 15.61
N THR A 65 3.23 -8.19 16.79
CA THR A 65 2.96 -7.54 18.08
C THR A 65 3.31 -6.05 18.08
N SER A 66 4.47 -5.67 17.53
CA SER A 66 4.87 -4.26 17.46
C SER A 66 3.92 -3.40 16.62
N LEU A 67 3.31 -3.95 15.55
CA LEU A 67 2.37 -3.20 14.73
C LEU A 67 1.01 -3.02 15.42
N VAL A 68 0.59 -4.03 16.18
CA VAL A 68 -0.70 -4.09 16.87
C VAL A 68 -0.66 -3.28 18.19
N GLU A 69 0.46 -3.33 18.92
CA GLU A 69 0.65 -2.59 20.18
C GLU A 69 0.80 -1.09 19.96
N GLU A 70 1.41 -0.68 18.84
CA GLU A 70 1.48 0.73 18.45
C GLU A 70 0.09 1.32 18.20
N ASP A 71 -0.88 0.51 17.81
CA ASP A 71 -2.14 1.00 17.25
C ASP A 71 -3.33 0.04 17.42
N THR A 72 -4.16 0.34 18.41
CA THR A 72 -5.36 -0.45 18.74
C THR A 72 -6.39 -0.51 17.62
N GLN A 73 -6.35 0.42 16.67
CA GLN A 73 -7.27 0.42 15.53
C GLN A 73 -6.93 -0.69 14.53
N LEU A 74 -5.65 -1.01 14.36
CA LEU A 74 -5.23 -2.15 13.52
C LEU A 74 -5.68 -3.48 14.12
N ASP A 75 -5.58 -3.63 15.44
CA ASP A 75 -6.07 -4.81 16.16
C ASP A 75 -7.58 -5.01 15.97
N TYR A 76 -8.34 -3.92 16.11
CA TYR A 76 -9.79 -3.92 15.92
C TYR A 76 -10.17 -4.36 14.50
N TRP A 77 -9.50 -3.84 13.48
CA TRP A 77 -9.76 -4.24 12.09
C TRP A 77 -9.35 -5.67 11.79
N LEU A 78 -8.21 -6.12 12.31
CA LEU A 78 -7.77 -7.51 12.16
C LEU A 78 -8.79 -8.46 12.80
N THR A 79 -9.22 -8.17 14.03
CA THR A 79 -10.24 -8.93 14.74
C THR A 79 -11.56 -8.94 13.96
N GLY A 80 -11.97 -7.79 13.43
CA GLY A 80 -13.16 -7.68 12.57
C GLY A 80 -13.07 -8.54 11.30
N LEU A 81 -11.91 -8.54 10.63
CA LEU A 81 -11.66 -9.36 9.45
C LEU A 81 -11.72 -10.85 9.77
N VAL A 82 -11.02 -11.30 10.81
CA VAL A 82 -11.01 -12.72 11.23
C VAL A 82 -12.40 -13.19 11.65
N ASN A 83 -13.18 -12.34 12.33
CA ASN A 83 -14.57 -12.66 12.67
C ASN A 83 -15.48 -12.80 11.44
N ALA A 84 -15.25 -11.98 10.40
CA ALA A 84 -16.02 -12.03 9.16
C ALA A 84 -15.58 -13.17 8.22
N ALA A 85 -14.31 -13.59 8.30
CA ALA A 85 -13.69 -14.62 7.50
C ALA A 85 -12.83 -15.54 8.39
N PRO A 86 -13.47 -16.45 9.17
CA PRO A 86 -12.79 -17.28 10.16
C PRO A 86 -11.72 -18.19 9.57
N GLU A 87 -11.84 -18.58 8.30
CA GLU A 87 -10.85 -19.34 7.55
C GLU A 87 -9.49 -18.65 7.50
N LEU A 88 -9.44 -17.33 7.63
CA LEU A 88 -8.19 -16.57 7.68
C LEU A 88 -7.47 -16.70 9.02
N SER A 89 -8.05 -17.33 10.05
CA SER A 89 -7.48 -17.41 11.42
C SER A 89 -6.11 -18.11 11.49
N ASN A 90 -5.82 -19.01 10.55
CA ASN A 90 -4.55 -19.73 10.48
C ASN A 90 -3.99 -19.63 9.06
N PRO A 91 -3.03 -18.73 8.78
CA PRO A 91 -2.31 -18.78 7.51
C PRO A 91 -1.59 -20.13 7.42
N GLU A 92 -1.77 -20.85 6.30
CA GLU A 92 -1.02 -22.09 6.08
C GLU A 92 0.48 -21.76 5.92
N PRO A 93 1.39 -22.57 6.49
CA PRO A 93 2.83 -22.33 6.42
C PRO A 93 3.43 -22.44 5.01
#